data_AF-A0A385Z7K3-F1
#
_entry.id   AF-A0A385Z7K3-F1
#
_cell.length_a   1.000
_cell.length_b   1.000
_cell.length_c   1.000
_cell.angle_alpha   90.00
_cell.angle_beta   90.00
_cell.angle_gamma   90.00
#
_symmetry.space_group_name_H-M   'P 1'
#
loop_
_entity.id
_entity.type
_entity.pdbx_description
1 polymer ?
#
loop_
_entity_poly.entity_id
_entity_poly.type
_entity_poly.pdbx_seq_one_letter_code
_entity_poly.pdbx_strand_id
1 'polypeptide(L)'
;MPVEHLDVLIIGAGLSGIGAAYHLMKHCPGKTFAVLEGRAALGGTWDLFRYPGIRSDSDMFTLGYNFKPWNDPKAIADGPSIRRYIEETARENGIDRKIRYQHKVLKADWCSDSATWTLEVQRGDEAEPLKLSCHHLLMCTGYYRYEAGYTPEFPGREQFQGEVIHPQLWPADFDYTGKKVVVIGSGATAVTLVPSMADKAEHVTMLQRSPTYVINLPQKDLISNVLRPLLPKTWVYRFARARNVTLQMIFFMLSKGFPAQVRKVILGLARRQLGKDFDMRHFSPSYKPWDERVCVVPDGDLFKALRKGKASVVTDHIDSFSETGIRLKSGQTLAADVVVTATGLDLVMFGGMQIAVDGQPFDAAQSMGYRGIMLRDLPNAAVVLGYTNASWTLKADLSSEYFCRLINHMDAIGMRQYTPRNTADAVKEAPFLNLNSGYIQRAADKMPKQGDRAPWKLYQNYALDLALLRYGKVEDGYLVFSSPKSSAERGAALA
;
A
#
# COMPACT_ATOMS: atom_id res chain seq x y z
N MET A 1 -6.13 33.96 -13.55
CA MET A 1 -6.56 33.03 -14.63
C MET A 1 -7.78 32.27 -14.12
N PRO A 2 -8.73 31.85 -14.99
CA PRO A 2 -9.86 31.03 -14.57
C PRO A 2 -9.35 29.71 -13.96
N VAL A 3 -10.00 29.26 -12.87
CA VAL A 3 -9.69 27.98 -12.24
C VAL A 3 -10.10 26.87 -13.20
N GLU A 4 -9.16 26.00 -13.56
CA GLU A 4 -9.47 24.84 -14.38
C GLU A 4 -10.44 23.90 -13.64
N HIS A 5 -11.45 23.40 -14.35
CA HIS A 5 -12.46 22.48 -13.82
C HIS A 5 -12.44 21.16 -14.57
N LEU A 6 -12.49 20.05 -13.83
CA LEU A 6 -12.49 18.67 -14.35
C LEU A 6 -13.60 17.85 -13.69
N ASP A 7 -14.11 16.81 -14.34
CA ASP A 7 -15.07 15.92 -13.68
C ASP A 7 -14.41 15.14 -12.54
N VAL A 8 -13.19 14.64 -12.77
CA VAL A 8 -12.47 13.80 -11.81
C VAL A 8 -11.01 14.24 -11.67
N LEU A 9 -10.54 14.39 -10.43
CA LEU A 9 -9.11 14.45 -10.13
C LEU A 9 -8.66 13.17 -9.43
N ILE A 10 -7.64 12.51 -10.01
CA ILE A 10 -7.00 11.32 -9.44
C ILE A 10 -5.68 11.76 -8.80
N ILE A 11 -5.47 11.46 -7.52
CA ILE A 11 -4.24 11.89 -6.80
C ILE A 11 -3.30 10.70 -6.64
N GLY A 12 -2.14 10.75 -7.30
CA GLY A 12 -1.07 9.74 -7.28
C GLY A 12 -1.01 8.92 -8.57
N ALA A 13 0.18 8.79 -9.16
CA ALA A 13 0.47 8.01 -10.38
C ALA A 13 1.20 6.68 -10.09
N GLY A 14 0.85 6.04 -8.96
CA GLY A 14 1.25 4.67 -8.64
C GLY A 14 0.32 3.61 -9.26
N LEU A 15 0.45 2.35 -8.81
CA LEU A 15 -0.39 1.24 -9.27
C LEU A 15 -1.90 1.58 -9.24
N SER A 16 -2.38 2.14 -8.12
CA SER A 16 -3.79 2.50 -7.95
C SER A 16 -4.25 3.57 -8.95
N GLY A 17 -3.48 4.64 -9.13
CA GLY A 17 -3.88 5.77 -9.96
C GLY A 17 -3.90 5.45 -11.45
N ILE A 18 -2.91 4.68 -11.92
CA ILE A 18 -2.89 4.20 -13.31
C ILE A 18 -4.05 3.21 -13.56
N GLY A 19 -4.33 2.31 -12.62
CA GLY A 19 -5.48 1.42 -12.70
C GLY A 19 -6.81 2.20 -12.72
N ALA A 20 -6.95 3.17 -11.84
CA ALA A 20 -8.13 4.04 -11.77
C ALA A 20 -8.36 4.84 -13.06
N ALA A 21 -7.30 5.43 -13.62
CA ALA A 21 -7.38 6.16 -14.89
C ALA A 21 -7.83 5.27 -16.04
N TYR A 22 -7.31 4.03 -16.13
CA TYR A 22 -7.77 3.05 -17.12
C TYR A 22 -9.26 2.75 -16.98
N HIS A 23 -9.73 2.44 -15.76
CA HIS A 23 -11.14 2.14 -15.51
C HIS A 23 -12.03 3.34 -15.82
N LEU A 24 -11.60 4.56 -15.49
CA LEU A 24 -12.34 5.78 -15.79
C LEU A 24 -12.45 6.02 -17.31
N MET A 25 -11.36 5.88 -18.05
CA MET A 25 -11.38 5.99 -19.53
C MET A 25 -12.29 4.94 -20.17
N LYS A 26 -12.31 3.72 -19.62
CA LYS A 26 -13.09 2.61 -20.14
C LYS A 26 -14.58 2.71 -19.82
N HIS A 27 -14.91 3.12 -18.59
CA HIS A 27 -16.27 3.03 -18.05
C HIS A 27 -16.99 4.38 -17.98
N CYS A 28 -16.26 5.50 -18.04
CA CYS A 28 -16.79 6.85 -18.03
C CYS A 28 -16.16 7.70 -19.17
N PRO A 29 -16.24 7.28 -20.45
CA PRO A 29 -15.48 7.88 -21.56
C PRO A 29 -15.77 9.36 -21.84
N GLY A 30 -16.90 9.90 -21.35
CA GLY A 30 -17.25 11.31 -21.46
C GLY A 30 -16.69 12.22 -20.36
N LYS A 31 -16.06 11.67 -19.32
CA LYS A 31 -15.58 12.44 -18.18
C LYS A 31 -14.17 12.99 -18.43
N THR A 32 -14.00 14.27 -18.15
CA THR A 32 -12.71 14.96 -18.13
C THR A 32 -11.97 14.64 -16.84
N PHE A 33 -10.68 14.33 -16.94
CA PHE A 33 -9.87 14.03 -15.75
C PHE A 33 -8.39 14.31 -15.96
N ALA A 34 -7.68 14.45 -14.84
CA ALA A 34 -6.22 14.46 -14.76
C ALA A 34 -5.74 13.61 -13.58
N VAL A 35 -4.51 13.10 -13.69
CA VAL A 35 -3.79 12.44 -12.59
C VAL A 35 -2.72 13.39 -12.07
N LEU A 36 -2.74 13.74 -10.80
CA LEU A 36 -1.73 14.61 -10.17
C LEU A 36 -0.71 13.76 -9.42
N GLU A 37 0.57 13.90 -9.74
CA GLU A 37 1.67 13.19 -9.08
C GLU A 37 2.66 14.20 -8.52
N GLY A 38 2.93 14.14 -7.22
CA GLY A 38 3.86 15.06 -6.55
C GLY A 38 5.31 14.84 -6.95
N ARG A 39 5.66 13.63 -7.42
CA ARG A 39 7.02 13.30 -7.87
C ARG A 39 7.23 13.63 -9.35
N ALA A 40 8.49 13.62 -9.77
CA ALA A 40 8.89 13.79 -11.17
C ALA A 40 8.69 12.52 -12.04
N ALA A 41 8.23 11.42 -11.44
CA ALA A 41 8.09 10.13 -12.11
C ALA A 41 6.86 9.35 -11.62
N LEU A 42 6.32 8.51 -12.48
CA LEU A 42 5.25 7.56 -12.15
C LEU A 42 5.81 6.30 -11.48
N GLY A 43 4.93 5.52 -10.84
CA GLY A 43 5.25 4.20 -10.29
C GLY A 43 5.00 4.08 -8.79
N GLY A 44 4.81 5.21 -8.09
CA GLY A 44 4.52 5.24 -6.65
C GLY A 44 5.60 4.51 -5.84
N THR A 45 5.21 3.49 -5.08
CA THR A 45 6.12 2.61 -4.32
C THR A 45 7.36 2.15 -5.10
N TRP A 46 7.16 1.77 -6.36
CA TRP A 46 8.20 1.18 -7.22
C TRP A 46 9.13 2.24 -7.83
N ASP A 47 8.78 3.50 -7.67
CA ASP A 47 9.63 4.64 -7.97
C ASP A 47 10.29 5.22 -6.69
N LEU A 48 9.58 5.22 -5.56
CA LEU A 48 10.09 5.72 -4.29
C LEU A 48 11.24 4.89 -3.74
N PHE A 49 11.04 3.58 -3.60
CA PHE A 49 12.02 2.74 -2.94
C PHE A 49 13.05 2.24 -3.94
N ARG A 50 14.33 2.44 -3.61
CA ARG A 50 15.48 2.14 -4.50
C ARG A 50 16.52 1.21 -3.89
N TYR A 51 16.24 0.67 -2.71
CA TYR A 51 17.19 -0.20 -2.03
C TYR A 51 17.41 -1.54 -2.77
N PRO A 52 18.58 -2.19 -2.60
CA PRO A 52 18.92 -3.42 -3.28
C PRO A 52 17.90 -4.54 -3.08
N GLY A 53 17.52 -5.19 -4.17
CA GLY A 53 16.63 -6.34 -4.16
C GLY A 53 15.16 -6.05 -3.97
N ILE A 54 14.75 -4.78 -3.96
CA ILE A 54 13.33 -4.41 -3.87
C ILE A 54 12.47 -5.23 -4.83
N ARG A 55 11.39 -5.79 -4.28
CA ARG A 55 10.51 -6.74 -4.94
C ARG A 55 9.14 -6.71 -4.27
N SER A 56 8.16 -7.33 -4.92
CA SER A 56 6.87 -7.61 -4.32
C SER A 56 6.89 -8.89 -3.49
N ASP A 57 6.23 -8.89 -2.33
CA ASP A 57 5.91 -10.12 -1.58
C ASP A 57 4.66 -10.84 -2.13
N SER A 58 3.95 -10.18 -3.04
CA SER A 58 2.82 -10.73 -3.80
C SER A 58 3.26 -11.17 -5.20
N ASP A 59 2.60 -12.19 -5.74
CA ASP A 59 2.77 -12.57 -7.13
C ASP A 59 2.11 -11.58 -8.10
N MET A 60 2.68 -11.42 -9.29
CA MET A 60 2.16 -10.50 -10.31
C MET A 60 0.85 -10.98 -10.97
N PHE A 61 0.40 -12.21 -10.74
CA PHE A 61 -0.95 -12.61 -11.17
C PHE A 61 -2.02 -11.94 -10.31
N THR A 62 -1.73 -11.67 -9.03
CA THR A 62 -2.63 -10.99 -8.11
C THR A 62 -2.32 -9.50 -7.94
N LEU A 63 -1.05 -9.09 -8.06
CA LEU A 63 -0.65 -7.67 -8.02
C LEU A 63 -0.80 -6.96 -9.38
N GLY A 64 -0.70 -7.66 -10.50
CA GLY A 64 -0.97 -7.06 -11.81
C GLY A 64 -2.44 -6.63 -11.97
N TYR A 65 -2.69 -5.78 -12.95
CA TYR A 65 -4.04 -5.35 -13.32
C TYR A 65 -4.86 -6.48 -13.92
N ASN A 66 -6.15 -6.52 -13.62
CA ASN A 66 -7.06 -7.51 -14.21
C ASN A 66 -7.15 -7.42 -15.75
N PHE A 67 -6.84 -6.25 -16.32
CA PHE A 67 -6.96 -5.93 -17.74
C PHE A 67 -5.63 -5.97 -18.50
N LYS A 68 -4.48 -6.02 -17.81
CA LYS A 68 -3.15 -6.14 -18.43
C LYS A 68 -2.42 -7.35 -17.85
N PRO A 69 -2.49 -8.52 -18.51
CA PRO A 69 -1.82 -9.73 -18.05
C PRO A 69 -0.32 -9.55 -17.84
N TRP A 70 0.19 -10.08 -16.73
CA TRP A 70 1.62 -10.20 -16.50
C TRP A 70 2.20 -11.40 -17.25
N ASN A 71 3.15 -11.15 -18.14
CA ASN A 71 3.70 -12.15 -19.05
C ASN A 71 5.16 -12.53 -18.76
N ASP A 72 5.81 -11.95 -17.74
CA ASP A 72 7.16 -12.36 -17.35
C ASP A 72 7.12 -13.72 -16.63
N PRO A 73 8.04 -14.66 -16.89
CA PRO A 73 8.11 -15.95 -16.19
C PRO A 73 8.30 -15.85 -14.67
N LYS A 74 8.87 -14.75 -14.17
CA LYS A 74 8.99 -14.45 -12.74
C LYS A 74 7.66 -13.93 -12.22
N ALA A 75 7.01 -14.70 -11.37
CA ALA A 75 5.78 -14.30 -10.69
C ALA A 75 6.06 -13.35 -9.53
N ILE A 76 7.16 -13.57 -8.80
CA ILE A 76 7.70 -12.63 -7.82
C ILE A 76 8.67 -11.70 -8.54
N ALA A 77 8.18 -10.50 -8.88
CA ALA A 77 8.91 -9.53 -9.69
C ALA A 77 9.69 -8.52 -8.84
N ASP A 78 10.83 -8.08 -9.38
CA ASP A 78 11.61 -6.97 -8.82
C ASP A 78 10.95 -5.61 -9.09
N GLY A 79 11.33 -4.61 -8.29
CA GLY A 79 10.80 -3.26 -8.37
C GLY A 79 10.93 -2.62 -9.76
N PRO A 80 12.10 -2.70 -10.43
CA PRO A 80 12.26 -2.20 -11.80
C PRO A 80 11.29 -2.83 -12.81
N SER A 81 11.05 -4.14 -12.73
CA SER A 81 10.12 -4.84 -13.62
C SER A 81 8.67 -4.42 -13.35
N ILE A 82 8.28 -4.23 -12.09
CA ILE A 82 6.94 -3.73 -11.73
C ILE A 82 6.76 -2.28 -12.19
N ARG A 83 7.75 -1.42 -11.99
CA ARG A 83 7.73 -0.03 -12.48
C ARG A 83 7.54 0.01 -13.99
N ARG A 84 8.32 -0.76 -14.75
CA ARG A 84 8.20 -0.86 -16.21
C ARG A 84 6.80 -1.29 -16.62
N TYR A 85 6.21 -2.27 -15.94
CA TYR A 85 4.85 -2.71 -16.22
C TYR A 85 3.81 -1.60 -16.01
N ILE A 86 3.97 -0.76 -14.99
CA ILE A 86 3.10 0.41 -14.76
C ILE A 86 3.29 1.43 -15.89
N GLU A 87 4.54 1.73 -16.27
CA GLU A 87 4.87 2.65 -17.36
C GLU A 87 4.31 2.19 -18.70
N GLU A 88 4.47 0.91 -19.03
CA GLU A 88 3.88 0.28 -20.21
C GLU A 88 2.36 0.37 -20.18
N THR A 89 1.73 0.11 -19.02
CA THR A 89 0.27 0.24 -18.86
C THR A 89 -0.18 1.66 -19.16
N ALA A 90 0.51 2.65 -18.60
CA ALA A 90 0.15 4.05 -18.78
C ALA A 90 0.26 4.47 -20.25
N ARG A 91 1.37 4.11 -20.91
CA ARG A 91 1.64 4.44 -22.31
C ARG A 91 0.69 3.77 -23.29
N GLU A 92 0.46 2.46 -23.15
CA GLU A 92 -0.42 1.69 -24.04
C GLU A 92 -1.86 2.20 -24.05
N ASN A 93 -2.29 2.83 -22.95
CA ASN A 93 -3.64 3.34 -22.78
C ASN A 93 -3.73 4.88 -22.86
N GLY A 94 -2.63 5.57 -23.20
CA GLY A 94 -2.59 7.03 -23.31
C GLY A 94 -2.80 7.79 -21.99
N ILE A 95 -2.66 7.10 -20.85
CA ILE A 95 -2.82 7.66 -19.50
C ILE A 95 -1.62 8.55 -19.15
N ASP A 96 -0.44 8.25 -19.67
CA ASP A 96 0.77 9.05 -19.51
C ASP A 96 0.55 10.53 -19.87
N ARG A 97 -0.25 10.81 -20.89
CA ARG A 97 -0.62 12.18 -21.33
C ARG A 97 -1.59 12.89 -20.38
N LYS A 98 -2.19 12.17 -19.43
CA LYS A 98 -3.12 12.69 -18.42
C LYS A 98 -2.43 12.95 -17.07
N ILE A 99 -1.17 12.54 -16.92
CA ILE A 99 -0.41 12.73 -15.68
C ILE A 99 0.25 14.10 -15.67
N ARG A 100 0.09 14.81 -14.55
CA ARG A 100 0.80 16.05 -14.24
C ARG A 100 1.79 15.76 -13.12
N TYR A 101 3.06 15.66 -13.50
CA TYR A 101 4.17 15.44 -12.56
C TYR A 101 4.52 16.70 -11.81
N GLN A 102 5.16 16.54 -10.66
CA GLN A 102 5.52 17.63 -9.75
C GLN A 102 4.31 18.48 -9.33
N HIS A 103 3.11 17.88 -9.27
CA HIS A 103 1.88 18.52 -8.81
C HIS A 103 1.47 17.90 -7.48
N LYS A 104 2.00 18.44 -6.37
CA LYS A 104 1.69 17.98 -5.01
C LYS A 104 0.45 18.70 -4.50
N VAL A 105 -0.61 17.96 -4.20
CA VAL A 105 -1.82 18.54 -3.59
C VAL A 105 -1.53 18.83 -2.12
N LEU A 106 -1.72 20.08 -1.70
CA LEU A 106 -1.53 20.54 -0.32
C LEU A 106 -2.85 20.52 0.46
N LYS A 107 -3.93 20.98 -0.17
CA LYS A 107 -5.26 21.10 0.42
C LYS A 107 -6.34 20.72 -0.60
N ALA A 108 -7.42 20.09 -0.15
CA ALA A 108 -8.66 19.92 -0.88
C ALA A 108 -9.85 20.37 -0.01
N ASP A 109 -10.68 21.25 -0.53
CA ASP A 109 -11.82 21.85 0.19
C ASP A 109 -13.11 21.59 -0.60
N TRP A 110 -14.07 20.92 0.02
CA TRP A 110 -15.39 20.68 -0.57
C TRP A 110 -16.31 21.86 -0.32
N CYS A 111 -17.05 22.26 -1.34
CA CYS A 111 -18.11 23.26 -1.23
C CYS A 111 -19.46 22.64 -1.57
N SER A 112 -20.32 22.50 -0.56
CA SER A 112 -21.68 21.95 -0.68
C SER A 112 -22.58 22.81 -1.57
N ASP A 113 -22.37 24.13 -1.59
CA ASP A 113 -23.15 25.06 -2.43
C ASP A 113 -22.92 24.87 -3.94
N SER A 114 -21.71 24.47 -4.32
CA SER A 114 -21.34 24.25 -5.71
C SER A 114 -21.30 22.77 -6.10
N ALA A 115 -21.33 21.86 -5.11
CA ALA A 115 -21.01 20.44 -5.24
C ALA A 115 -19.69 20.22 -5.98
N THR A 116 -18.62 20.90 -5.53
CA THR A 116 -17.29 20.76 -6.10
C THR A 116 -16.20 20.75 -5.03
N TRP A 117 -15.09 20.09 -5.35
CA TRP A 117 -13.82 20.20 -4.66
C TRP A 117 -12.98 21.30 -5.29
N THR A 118 -12.30 22.11 -4.46
CA THR A 118 -11.22 23.00 -4.87
C THR A 118 -9.91 22.53 -4.25
N LEU A 119 -8.88 22.35 -5.06
CA LEU A 119 -7.57 21.86 -4.64
C LEU A 119 -6.53 22.96 -4.75
N GLU A 120 -5.65 23.05 -3.76
CA GLU A 120 -4.41 23.83 -3.81
C GLU A 120 -3.25 22.88 -4.15
N VAL A 121 -2.59 23.16 -5.27
CA VAL A 121 -1.60 22.27 -5.88
C VAL A 121 -0.27 22.99 -6.03
N GLN A 122 0.72 22.53 -5.28
CA GLN A 122 2.10 22.96 -5.40
C GLN A 122 2.73 22.39 -6.68
N ARG A 123 3.23 23.27 -7.55
CA ARG A 123 3.91 22.90 -8.80
C ARG A 123 5.43 23.00 -8.62
N GLY A 124 6.10 21.87 -8.40
CA GLY A 124 7.53 21.85 -8.09
C GLY A 124 7.88 22.89 -7.01
N ASP A 125 8.86 23.73 -7.29
CA ASP A 125 9.33 24.79 -6.38
C ASP A 125 8.73 26.19 -6.67
N GLU A 126 7.61 26.26 -7.42
CA GLU A 126 6.94 27.54 -7.67
C GLU A 126 6.43 28.19 -6.38
N ALA A 127 6.48 29.52 -6.29
CA ALA A 127 6.15 30.23 -5.05
C ALA A 127 4.67 30.11 -4.62
N GLU A 128 3.76 30.11 -5.59
CA GLU A 128 2.32 30.15 -5.33
C GLU A 128 1.63 28.86 -5.83
N PRO A 129 0.83 28.18 -4.97
CA PRO A 129 0.05 27.03 -5.38
C PRO A 129 -0.99 27.38 -6.46
N LEU A 130 -1.13 26.50 -7.45
CA LEU A 130 -2.20 26.55 -8.44
C LEU A 130 -3.52 26.05 -7.82
N LYS A 131 -4.64 26.68 -8.19
CA LYS A 131 -5.97 26.16 -7.88
C LYS A 131 -6.53 25.32 -9.05
N LEU A 132 -7.02 24.13 -8.73
CA LEU A 132 -7.81 23.27 -9.61
C LEU A 132 -9.16 22.96 -8.95
N SER A 133 -10.18 22.64 -9.74
CA SER A 133 -11.48 22.24 -9.19
C SER A 133 -11.99 20.97 -9.87
N CYS A 134 -12.80 20.18 -9.14
CA CYS A 134 -13.44 19.01 -9.72
C CYS A 134 -14.76 18.60 -9.05
N HIS A 135 -15.57 17.78 -9.74
CA HIS A 135 -16.76 17.17 -9.14
C HIS A 135 -16.42 16.03 -8.19
N HIS A 136 -15.48 15.17 -8.58
CA HIS A 136 -15.12 13.97 -7.82
C HIS A 136 -13.62 13.85 -7.57
N LEU A 137 -13.25 13.45 -6.36
CA LEU A 137 -11.86 13.25 -5.95
C LEU A 137 -11.58 11.76 -5.71
N LEU A 138 -10.63 11.19 -6.46
CA LEU A 138 -10.19 9.81 -6.28
C LEU A 138 -8.75 9.77 -5.77
N MET A 139 -8.60 9.45 -4.49
CA MET A 139 -7.32 9.47 -3.80
C MET A 139 -6.61 8.12 -3.95
N CYS A 140 -5.54 8.12 -4.71
CA CYS A 140 -4.65 6.98 -4.98
C CYS A 140 -3.26 7.21 -4.35
N THR A 141 -3.23 7.92 -3.22
CA THR A 141 -2.02 8.48 -2.57
C THR A 141 -1.15 7.42 -1.88
N GLY A 142 -1.62 6.18 -1.75
CA GLY A 142 -1.03 5.21 -0.83
C GLY A 142 -1.29 5.60 0.62
N TYR A 143 -0.50 5.04 1.55
CA TYR A 143 -0.74 5.13 2.99
C TYR A 143 0.48 5.55 3.80
N TYR A 144 1.59 5.92 3.18
CA TYR A 144 2.83 6.26 3.88
C TYR A 144 3.42 7.56 3.37
N ARG A 145 4.10 8.28 4.29
CA ARG A 145 4.82 9.52 4.01
C ARG A 145 5.97 9.26 3.04
N TYR A 146 6.15 10.09 2.03
CA TYR A 146 7.21 9.91 1.02
C TYR A 146 8.54 10.52 1.44
N GLU A 147 8.48 11.62 2.21
CA GLU A 147 9.64 12.40 2.63
C GLU A 147 10.52 11.67 3.65
N ALA A 148 9.92 10.84 4.51
CA ALA A 148 10.63 10.09 5.53
C ALA A 148 9.87 8.82 5.93
N GLY A 149 10.62 7.81 6.38
CA GLY A 149 10.07 6.64 7.06
C GLY A 149 10.35 6.69 8.56
N TYR A 150 9.76 5.75 9.29
CA TYR A 150 9.88 5.73 10.75
C TYR A 150 11.28 5.26 11.17
N THR A 151 12.02 6.14 11.85
CA THR A 151 13.27 5.78 12.54
C THR A 151 13.10 6.08 14.03
N PRO A 152 13.16 5.09 14.93
CA PRO A 152 13.14 5.37 16.36
C PRO A 152 14.41 6.10 16.79
N GLU A 153 14.36 6.72 17.96
CA GLU A 153 15.57 7.23 18.60
C GLU A 153 16.46 6.07 19.02
N PHE A 154 17.75 6.18 18.70
CA PHE A 154 18.77 5.24 19.10
C PHE A 154 19.79 5.97 19.99
N PRO A 155 19.94 5.59 21.27
CA PRO A 155 20.94 6.20 22.14
C PRO A 155 22.36 6.06 21.55
N GLY A 156 23.15 7.13 21.58
CA GLY A 156 24.53 7.11 21.09
C GLY A 156 24.69 7.13 19.57
N ARG A 157 23.60 7.32 18.80
CA ARG A 157 23.65 7.29 17.33
C ARG A 157 24.64 8.29 16.76
N GLU A 158 24.75 9.46 17.39
CA GLU A 158 25.67 10.53 17.04
C GLU A 158 27.15 10.16 17.18
N GLN A 159 27.47 9.11 17.93
CA GLN A 159 28.84 8.63 18.17
C GLN A 159 29.32 7.69 17.07
N PHE A 160 28.40 7.05 16.34
CA PHE A 160 28.72 6.06 15.31
C PHE A 160 29.46 6.73 14.14
N GLN A 161 30.65 6.23 13.84
CA GLN A 161 31.53 6.79 12.80
C GLN A 161 31.21 6.26 11.40
N GLY A 162 30.39 5.22 11.31
CA GLY A 162 29.93 4.64 10.05
C GLY A 162 28.69 5.33 9.47
N GLU A 163 28.16 4.78 8.39
CA GLU A 163 27.01 5.35 7.69
C GLU A 163 25.68 4.79 8.21
N VAL A 164 24.69 5.65 8.47
CA VAL A 164 23.33 5.23 8.82
C VAL A 164 22.37 5.54 7.69
N ILE A 165 21.81 4.50 7.07
CA ILE A 165 20.94 4.62 5.89
C ILE A 165 19.53 4.13 6.21
N HIS A 166 18.53 4.95 5.88
CA HIS A 166 17.15 4.51 5.90
C HIS A 166 16.72 4.00 4.51
N PRO A 167 16.15 2.78 4.37
CA PRO A 167 15.84 2.18 3.06
C PRO A 167 14.93 3.01 2.15
N GLN A 168 14.07 3.86 2.72
CA GLN A 168 13.19 4.75 1.95
C GLN A 168 13.95 5.81 1.15
N LEU A 169 15.09 6.26 1.66
CA LEU A 169 15.93 7.29 1.05
C LEU A 169 17.29 6.69 0.67
N TRP A 170 17.26 5.49 0.07
CA TRP A 170 18.47 4.77 -0.32
C TRP A 170 19.26 5.57 -1.37
N PRO A 171 20.53 5.92 -1.13
CA PRO A 171 21.34 6.65 -2.10
C PRO A 171 21.63 5.79 -3.35
N ALA A 172 21.48 6.36 -4.54
CA ALA A 172 21.56 5.63 -5.80
C ALA A 172 22.90 4.90 -6.00
N ASP A 173 24.00 5.56 -5.63
CA ASP A 173 25.37 5.09 -5.86
C ASP A 173 26.04 4.56 -4.59
N PHE A 174 25.24 4.14 -3.60
CA PHE A 174 25.77 3.65 -2.34
C PHE A 174 26.50 2.31 -2.51
N ASP A 175 27.81 2.30 -2.27
CA ASP A 175 28.64 1.10 -2.30
C ASP A 175 28.87 0.55 -0.88
N TYR A 176 28.42 -0.70 -0.70
CA TYR A 176 28.58 -1.47 0.53
C TYR A 176 29.50 -2.69 0.34
N THR A 177 30.26 -2.74 -0.76
CA THR A 177 31.20 -3.82 -1.06
C THR A 177 32.26 -3.90 0.03
N GLY A 178 32.47 -5.10 0.58
CA GLY A 178 33.46 -5.34 1.64
C GLY A 178 33.16 -4.66 2.98
N LYS A 179 31.96 -4.08 3.17
CA LYS A 179 31.56 -3.46 4.45
C LYS A 179 30.84 -4.47 5.35
N LYS A 180 30.95 -4.31 6.66
CA LYS A 180 30.10 -4.95 7.68
C LYS A 180 28.80 -4.17 7.82
N VAL A 181 27.69 -4.80 7.50
CA VAL A 181 26.38 -4.15 7.48
C VAL A 181 25.48 -4.72 8.57
N VAL A 182 24.92 -3.87 9.41
CA VAL A 182 23.84 -4.25 10.34
C VAL A 182 22.51 -3.70 9.85
N VAL A 183 21.56 -4.58 9.53
CA VAL A 183 20.20 -4.23 9.12
C VAL A 183 19.27 -4.36 10.32
N ILE A 184 18.76 -3.24 10.83
CA ILE A 184 17.83 -3.19 11.96
C ILE A 184 16.40 -3.36 11.45
N GLY A 185 15.78 -4.49 11.80
CA GLY A 185 14.39 -4.80 11.48
C GLY A 185 14.17 -6.26 11.10
N SER A 186 12.91 -6.68 11.07
CA SER A 186 12.48 -8.05 10.70
C SER A 186 11.35 -8.09 9.68
N GLY A 187 10.87 -6.93 9.22
CA GLY A 187 9.82 -6.84 8.21
C GLY A 187 10.32 -7.09 6.79
N ALA A 188 9.40 -6.95 5.82
CA ALA A 188 9.63 -7.17 4.39
C ALA A 188 10.90 -6.50 3.84
N THR A 189 11.17 -5.26 4.26
CA THR A 189 12.37 -4.51 3.85
C THR A 189 13.66 -5.20 4.31
N ALA A 190 13.73 -5.65 5.56
CA ALA A 190 14.93 -6.30 6.12
C ALA A 190 15.17 -7.67 5.46
N VAL A 191 14.13 -8.50 5.34
CA VAL A 191 14.24 -9.83 4.70
C VAL A 191 14.55 -9.75 3.19
N THR A 192 14.37 -8.58 2.59
CA THR A 192 14.75 -8.30 1.20
C THR A 192 16.19 -7.82 1.09
N LEU A 193 16.58 -6.85 1.93
CA LEU A 193 17.92 -6.27 1.95
C LEU A 193 18.99 -7.31 2.28
N VAL A 194 18.80 -8.07 3.36
CA VAL A 194 19.82 -8.99 3.89
C VAL A 194 20.35 -9.95 2.82
N PRO A 195 19.53 -10.76 2.13
CA PRO A 195 20.04 -11.65 1.09
C PRO A 195 20.58 -10.90 -0.12
N SER A 196 20.03 -9.73 -0.45
CA SER A 196 20.45 -8.95 -1.63
C SER A 196 21.80 -8.24 -1.43
N MET A 197 22.17 -7.96 -0.19
CA MET A 197 23.44 -7.35 0.17
C MET A 197 24.54 -8.39 0.45
N ALA A 198 24.16 -9.60 0.87
CA ALA A 198 25.07 -10.64 1.37
C ALA A 198 26.13 -11.11 0.37
N ASP A 199 25.95 -10.89 -0.94
CA ASP A 199 26.96 -11.27 -1.94
C ASP A 199 28.07 -10.22 -2.15
N LYS A 200 27.86 -8.96 -1.76
CA LYS A 200 28.87 -7.88 -1.91
C LYS A 200 29.46 -7.40 -0.59
N ALA A 201 28.66 -7.35 0.48
CA ALA A 201 29.13 -6.98 1.81
C ALA A 201 30.16 -8.00 2.33
N GLU A 202 31.05 -7.59 3.25
CA GLU A 202 31.91 -8.53 3.98
C GLU A 202 31.03 -9.48 4.81
N HIS A 203 30.07 -8.91 5.54
CA HIS A 203 29.07 -9.66 6.29
C HIS A 203 27.82 -8.82 6.53
N VAL A 204 26.65 -9.46 6.51
CA VAL A 204 25.37 -8.78 6.82
C VAL A 204 24.72 -9.40 8.05
N THR A 205 24.50 -8.60 9.09
CA THR A 205 23.78 -9.02 10.30
C THR A 205 22.38 -8.39 10.32
N MET A 206 21.34 -9.23 10.31
CA MET A 206 19.98 -8.79 10.58
C MET A 206 19.76 -8.71 12.09
N LEU A 207 19.62 -7.51 12.62
CA LEU A 207 19.29 -7.27 14.03
C LEU A 207 17.79 -7.05 14.17
N GLN A 208 17.12 -7.92 14.92
CA GLN A 208 15.68 -7.85 15.13
C GLN A 208 15.32 -7.86 16.60
N ARG A 209 14.33 -7.04 16.97
CA ARG A 209 13.74 -7.07 18.33
C ARG A 209 12.78 -8.25 18.48
N SER A 210 11.92 -8.44 17.48
CA SER A 210 10.89 -9.47 17.46
C SER A 210 10.96 -10.20 16.12
N PRO A 211 11.08 -11.54 16.11
CA PRO A 211 11.05 -12.32 14.87
C PRO A 211 9.74 -12.14 14.10
N THR A 212 9.79 -12.35 12.79
CA THR A 212 8.62 -12.38 11.90
C THR A 212 8.49 -13.76 11.24
N TYR A 213 7.26 -14.16 10.90
CA TYR A 213 7.05 -15.37 10.11
C TYR A 213 7.57 -15.19 8.69
N VAL A 214 8.40 -16.14 8.24
CA VAL A 214 9.00 -16.12 6.90
C VAL A 214 8.63 -17.41 6.16
N ILE A 215 8.11 -17.28 4.94
CA ILE A 215 7.79 -18.41 4.06
C ILE A 215 8.59 -18.32 2.77
N ASN A 216 8.99 -19.47 2.24
CA ASN A 216 9.59 -19.57 0.92
C ASN A 216 8.49 -19.70 -0.14
N LEU A 217 8.56 -18.88 -1.18
CA LEU A 217 7.78 -19.06 -2.40
C LEU A 217 8.70 -19.09 -3.62
N PRO A 218 8.46 -19.98 -4.61
CA PRO A 218 9.23 -19.97 -5.84
C PRO A 218 9.12 -18.63 -6.57
N GLN A 219 10.23 -18.11 -7.10
CA GLN A 219 10.20 -16.86 -7.87
C GLN A 219 9.43 -17.03 -9.20
N LYS A 220 9.56 -18.21 -9.83
CA LYS A 220 8.91 -18.57 -11.09
C LYS A 220 7.68 -19.43 -10.82
N ASP A 221 6.58 -19.15 -11.51
CA ASP A 221 5.38 -20.01 -11.47
C ASP A 221 5.49 -21.12 -12.51
N LEU A 222 5.97 -22.29 -12.10
CA LEU A 222 6.22 -23.42 -13.02
C LEU A 222 4.96 -23.85 -13.78
N ILE A 223 3.81 -23.89 -13.12
CA ILE A 223 2.54 -24.29 -13.74
C ILE A 223 2.18 -23.33 -14.88
N SER A 224 2.17 -22.01 -14.62
CA SER A 224 1.89 -21.02 -15.66
C SER A 224 2.94 -21.05 -16.77
N ASN A 225 4.21 -21.24 -16.43
CA ASN A 225 5.28 -21.26 -17.42
C ASN A 225 5.19 -22.46 -18.37
N VAL A 226 4.69 -23.61 -17.89
CA VAL A 226 4.40 -24.78 -18.74
C VAL A 226 3.15 -24.57 -19.60
N LEU A 227 2.13 -23.86 -19.10
CA LEU A 227 0.88 -23.63 -19.82
C LEU A 227 0.95 -22.49 -20.86
N ARG A 228 1.82 -21.49 -20.65
CA ARG A 228 2.00 -20.33 -21.54
C ARG A 228 2.24 -20.64 -23.02
N PRO A 229 3.05 -21.64 -23.41
CA PRO A 229 3.22 -22.00 -24.82
C PRO A 229 2.00 -22.71 -25.42
N LEU A 230 1.08 -23.23 -24.60
CA LEU A 230 -0.03 -24.08 -25.04
C LEU A 230 -1.38 -23.36 -25.05
N LEU A 231 -1.54 -22.30 -24.26
CA LEU A 231 -2.82 -21.61 -24.05
C LEU A 231 -2.68 -20.10 -24.23
N PRO A 232 -3.76 -19.38 -24.57
CA PRO A 232 -3.74 -17.93 -24.63
C PRO A 232 -3.24 -17.31 -23.32
N LYS A 233 -2.36 -16.31 -23.42
CA LYS A 233 -1.75 -15.62 -22.26
C LYS A 233 -2.78 -15.13 -21.25
N THR A 234 -3.91 -14.62 -21.73
CA THR A 234 -5.03 -14.15 -20.89
C THR A 234 -5.69 -15.27 -20.09
N TRP A 235 -5.81 -16.47 -20.66
CA TRP A 235 -6.39 -17.64 -19.98
C TRP A 235 -5.46 -18.12 -18.87
N VAL A 236 -4.16 -18.26 -19.18
CA VAL A 236 -3.16 -18.65 -18.18
C VAL A 236 -3.11 -17.64 -17.03
N TYR A 237 -3.11 -16.33 -17.34
CA TYR A 237 -3.12 -15.27 -16.34
C TYR A 237 -4.36 -15.34 -15.44
N ARG A 238 -5.56 -15.49 -16.02
CA ARG A 238 -6.82 -15.58 -15.25
C ARG A 238 -6.86 -16.82 -14.37
N PHE A 239 -6.41 -17.96 -14.88
CA PHE A 239 -6.32 -19.20 -14.10
C PHE A 239 -5.34 -19.05 -12.93
N ALA A 240 -4.13 -18.56 -13.19
CA ALA A 240 -3.11 -18.35 -12.16
C ALA A 240 -3.57 -17.35 -11.10
N ARG A 241 -4.20 -16.24 -11.52
CA ARG A 241 -4.80 -15.25 -10.62
C ARG A 241 -5.87 -15.88 -9.73
N ALA A 242 -6.83 -16.62 -10.30
CA ALA A 242 -7.88 -17.28 -9.54
C ALA A 242 -7.30 -18.26 -8.52
N ARG A 243 -6.40 -19.14 -8.96
CA ARG A 243 -5.68 -20.09 -8.10
C ARG A 243 -4.95 -19.39 -6.95
N ASN A 244 -4.18 -18.34 -7.25
CA ASN A 244 -3.34 -17.66 -6.24
C ASN A 244 -4.20 -16.87 -5.24
N VAL A 245 -5.27 -16.21 -5.69
CA VAL A 245 -6.25 -15.56 -4.80
C VAL A 245 -6.88 -16.60 -3.86
N THR A 246 -7.32 -17.74 -4.39
CA THR A 246 -7.90 -18.82 -3.59
C THR A 246 -6.91 -19.37 -2.57
N LEU A 247 -5.68 -19.65 -2.97
CA LEU A 247 -4.63 -20.14 -2.05
C LEU A 247 -4.31 -19.13 -0.94
N GLN A 248 -4.20 -17.84 -1.26
CA GLN A 248 -3.98 -16.78 -0.25
C GLN A 248 -5.16 -16.71 0.74
N MET A 249 -6.40 -16.75 0.24
CA MET A 249 -7.59 -16.76 1.09
C MET A 249 -7.63 -17.99 2.01
N ILE A 250 -7.37 -19.19 1.48
CA ILE A 250 -7.29 -20.42 2.27
C ILE A 250 -6.20 -20.30 3.34
N PHE A 251 -5.00 -19.81 2.97
CA PHE A 251 -3.91 -19.63 3.92
C PHE A 251 -4.28 -18.68 5.05
N PHE A 252 -4.91 -17.54 4.75
CA PHE A 252 -5.37 -16.58 5.76
C PHE A 252 -6.46 -17.19 6.66
N MET A 253 -7.47 -17.84 6.08
CA MET A 253 -8.56 -18.49 6.83
C MET A 253 -8.02 -19.59 7.77
N LEU A 254 -7.13 -20.45 7.27
CA LEU A 254 -6.48 -21.48 8.09
C LEU A 254 -5.62 -20.87 9.20
N SER A 255 -4.95 -19.74 8.93
CA SER A 255 -4.13 -19.06 9.94
C SER A 255 -4.97 -18.49 11.09
N LYS A 256 -6.17 -17.99 10.79
CA LYS A 256 -7.09 -17.49 11.81
C LYS A 256 -7.87 -18.61 12.51
N GLY A 257 -8.26 -19.67 11.81
CA GLY A 257 -9.00 -20.81 12.37
C GLY A 257 -8.13 -21.82 13.13
N PHE A 258 -6.92 -22.09 12.64
CA PHE A 258 -5.99 -23.10 13.18
C PHE A 258 -4.57 -22.55 13.38
N PRO A 259 -4.40 -21.47 14.16
CA PRO A 259 -3.13 -20.73 14.25
C PRO A 259 -1.96 -21.58 14.75
N ALA A 260 -2.19 -22.51 15.67
CA ALA A 260 -1.14 -23.36 16.23
C ALA A 260 -0.58 -24.35 15.19
N GLN A 261 -1.46 -24.94 14.38
CA GLN A 261 -1.11 -25.88 13.33
C GLN A 261 -0.36 -25.16 12.21
N VAL A 262 -0.87 -24.00 11.77
CA VAL A 262 -0.18 -23.19 10.75
C VAL A 262 1.19 -22.72 11.24
N ARG A 263 1.31 -22.27 12.50
CA ARG A 263 2.60 -21.96 13.12
C ARG A 263 3.56 -23.15 13.02
N LYS A 264 3.13 -24.35 13.41
CA LYS A 264 3.96 -25.56 13.35
C LYS A 264 4.46 -25.85 11.93
N VAL A 265 3.60 -25.68 10.92
CA VAL A 265 3.96 -25.87 9.51
C VAL A 265 5.00 -24.83 9.06
N ILE A 266 4.76 -23.53 9.29
CA ILE A 266 5.68 -22.46 8.88
C ILE A 266 7.05 -22.66 9.52
N LEU A 267 7.10 -22.87 10.84
CA LEU A 267 8.36 -23.07 11.56
C LEU A 267 9.07 -24.37 11.15
N GLY A 268 8.32 -25.43 10.85
CA GLY A 268 8.88 -26.68 10.33
C GLY A 268 9.53 -26.51 8.96
N LEU A 269 8.90 -25.77 8.05
CA LEU A 269 9.44 -25.45 6.73
C LEU A 269 10.68 -24.55 6.84
N ALA A 270 10.66 -23.55 7.70
CA ALA A 270 11.81 -22.69 7.97
C ALA A 270 12.99 -23.49 8.54
N ARG A 271 12.76 -24.37 9.53
CA ARG A 271 13.79 -25.26 10.09
C ARG A 271 14.38 -26.20 9.02
N ARG A 272 13.54 -26.77 8.15
CA ARG A 272 14.01 -27.62 7.04
C ARG A 272 14.90 -26.83 6.09
N GLN A 273 14.58 -25.57 5.84
CA GLN A 273 15.42 -24.69 5.03
C GLN A 273 16.70 -24.32 5.76
N LEU A 274 16.69 -24.00 7.05
CA LEU A 274 17.87 -23.51 7.77
C LEU A 274 18.85 -24.62 8.18
N GLY A 275 18.37 -25.85 8.35
CA GLY A 275 19.15 -26.95 8.93
C GLY A 275 18.75 -27.24 10.38
N LYS A 276 19.14 -28.40 10.88
CA LYS A 276 18.71 -28.88 12.20
C LYS A 276 19.29 -28.08 13.37
N ASP A 277 20.52 -27.59 13.19
CA ASP A 277 21.31 -26.95 14.26
C ASP A 277 21.12 -25.43 14.33
N PHE A 278 20.31 -24.85 13.42
CA PHE A 278 20.06 -23.42 13.41
C PHE A 278 19.17 -23.00 14.58
N ASP A 279 19.53 -21.90 15.24
CA ASP A 279 18.74 -21.36 16.34
C ASP A 279 17.40 -20.78 15.86
N MET A 280 16.34 -21.56 16.09
CA MET A 280 14.99 -21.19 15.67
C MET A 280 14.37 -20.06 16.50
N ARG A 281 15.00 -19.56 17.57
CA ARG A 281 14.55 -18.35 18.26
C ARG A 281 14.49 -17.16 17.30
N HIS A 282 15.36 -17.13 16.28
CA HIS A 282 15.39 -16.08 15.26
C HIS A 282 14.23 -16.11 14.27
N PHE A 283 13.42 -17.17 14.25
CA PHE A 283 12.29 -17.32 13.33
C PHE A 283 10.99 -17.71 14.05
N SER A 284 10.94 -17.57 15.37
CA SER A 284 9.79 -17.97 16.22
C SER A 284 9.12 -16.75 16.87
N PRO A 285 8.20 -16.06 16.19
CA PRO A 285 7.49 -14.90 16.74
C PRO A 285 6.65 -15.26 17.99
N SER A 286 6.28 -14.29 18.81
CA SER A 286 5.36 -14.50 19.95
C SER A 286 3.88 -14.43 19.55
N TYR A 287 3.56 -13.84 18.40
CA TYR A 287 2.20 -13.64 17.89
C TYR A 287 1.74 -14.78 16.94
N LYS A 288 0.45 -14.86 16.64
CA LYS A 288 -0.11 -15.90 15.75
C LYS A 288 0.10 -15.55 14.27
N PRO A 289 0.21 -16.52 13.35
CA PRO A 289 0.31 -16.22 11.93
C PRO A 289 -0.81 -15.26 11.48
N TRP A 290 -0.45 -14.23 10.70
CA TRP A 290 -1.37 -13.16 10.25
C TRP A 290 -1.94 -12.22 11.33
N ASP A 291 -1.44 -12.23 12.57
CA ASP A 291 -1.60 -11.08 13.47
C ASP A 291 -0.67 -9.91 13.06
N GLU A 292 0.43 -10.25 12.38
CA GLU A 292 1.24 -9.36 11.56
C GLU A 292 1.46 -10.01 10.18
N ARG A 293 1.88 -9.20 9.20
CA ARG A 293 2.10 -9.67 7.82
C ARG A 293 3.21 -10.73 7.77
N VAL A 294 2.94 -11.84 7.08
CA VAL A 294 3.94 -12.88 6.82
C VAL A 294 4.88 -12.42 5.71
N CYS A 295 6.18 -12.57 5.93
CA CYS A 295 7.22 -12.21 4.97
C CYS A 295 7.47 -13.34 3.96
N VAL A 296 7.74 -12.99 2.71
CA VAL A 296 8.02 -13.94 1.63
C VAL A 296 9.48 -13.81 1.19
N VAL A 297 10.18 -14.94 1.09
CA VAL A 297 11.56 -15.02 0.60
C VAL A 297 11.60 -15.84 -0.69
N PRO A 298 11.84 -15.22 -1.87
CA PRO A 298 11.83 -15.90 -3.14
C PRO A 298 12.95 -16.94 -3.22
N ASP A 299 12.60 -18.16 -3.60
CA ASP A 299 13.53 -19.30 -3.70
C ASP A 299 14.35 -19.55 -2.42
N GLY A 300 13.88 -19.07 -1.26
CA GLY A 300 14.57 -19.15 0.02
C GLY A 300 15.91 -18.41 0.05
N ASP A 301 16.05 -17.31 -0.68
CA ASP A 301 17.26 -16.47 -0.73
C ASP A 301 17.85 -16.14 0.65
N LEU A 302 17.04 -15.67 1.60
CA LEU A 302 17.45 -15.41 2.98
C LEU A 302 17.97 -16.67 3.66
N PHE A 303 17.22 -17.77 3.58
CA PHE A 303 17.64 -19.04 4.21
C PHE A 303 18.96 -19.56 3.60
N LYS A 304 19.16 -19.39 2.30
CA LYS A 304 20.41 -19.74 1.61
C LYS A 304 21.58 -18.88 2.10
N ALA A 305 21.38 -17.57 2.24
CA ALA A 305 22.42 -16.66 2.74
C ALA A 305 22.87 -17.02 4.16
N LEU A 306 21.90 -17.33 5.04
CA LEU A 306 22.16 -17.74 6.41
C LEU A 306 22.89 -19.09 6.48
N ARG A 307 22.45 -20.10 5.71
CA ARG A 307 23.12 -21.40 5.66
C ARG A 307 24.56 -21.33 5.16
N LYS A 308 24.84 -20.41 4.23
CA LYS A 308 26.19 -20.22 3.68
C LYS A 308 27.10 -19.38 4.59
N GLY A 309 26.59 -18.88 5.72
CA GLY A 309 27.34 -18.03 6.64
C GLY A 309 27.61 -16.61 6.12
N LYS A 310 27.05 -16.22 4.96
CA LYS A 310 27.19 -14.86 4.40
C LYS A 310 26.37 -13.80 5.13
N ALA A 311 25.42 -14.25 5.93
CA ALA A 311 24.59 -13.40 6.77
C ALA A 311 24.35 -14.08 8.12
N SER A 312 23.99 -13.27 9.11
CA SER A 312 23.56 -13.74 10.43
C SER A 312 22.27 -13.04 10.86
N VAL A 313 21.53 -13.66 11.78
CA VAL A 313 20.38 -13.03 12.44
C VAL A 313 20.67 -12.98 13.93
N VAL A 314 20.42 -11.83 14.54
CA VAL A 314 20.51 -11.63 15.99
C VAL A 314 19.16 -11.14 16.48
N THR A 315 18.57 -11.86 17.44
CA THR A 315 17.34 -11.43 18.11
C THR A 315 17.69 -10.84 19.46
N ASP A 316 17.67 -9.51 19.56
CA ASP A 316 18.01 -8.80 20.79
C ASP A 316 17.51 -7.35 20.77
N HIS A 317 17.75 -6.61 21.85
CA HIS A 317 17.46 -5.19 22.00
C HIS A 317 18.74 -4.38 21.91
N ILE A 318 18.65 -3.25 21.22
CA ILE A 318 19.70 -2.24 21.20
C ILE A 318 19.77 -1.60 22.59
N ASP A 319 20.98 -1.52 23.14
CA ASP A 319 21.28 -0.70 24.31
C ASP A 319 21.67 0.70 23.84
N SER A 320 22.74 0.79 23.05
CA SER A 320 23.29 2.03 22.52
C SER A 320 24.12 1.76 21.26
N PHE A 321 24.30 2.78 20.42
CA PHE A 321 25.31 2.80 19.37
C PHE A 321 26.67 3.11 20.02
N SER A 322 27.73 2.54 19.47
CA SER A 322 29.12 2.86 19.79
C SER A 322 29.81 3.43 18.56
N GLU A 323 31.04 3.91 18.71
CA GLU A 323 31.83 4.45 17.59
C GLU A 323 31.94 3.48 16.40
N THR A 324 32.01 2.17 16.68
CA THR A 324 32.28 1.11 15.71
C THR A 324 31.12 0.13 15.47
N GLY A 325 29.92 0.40 16.02
CA GLY A 325 28.79 -0.51 15.86
C GLY A 325 27.64 -0.31 16.83
N ILE A 326 27.02 -1.42 17.24
CA ILE A 326 25.82 -1.44 18.09
C ILE A 326 26.06 -2.34 19.30
N ARG A 327 25.92 -1.79 20.51
CA ARG A 327 25.89 -2.55 21.76
C ARG A 327 24.47 -3.06 22.01
N LEU A 328 24.36 -4.36 22.30
CA LEU A 328 23.10 -5.02 22.62
C LEU A 328 22.94 -5.15 24.13
N LYS A 329 21.68 -5.26 24.59
CA LYS A 329 21.37 -5.44 26.02
C LYS A 329 21.89 -6.77 26.59
N SER A 330 22.16 -7.76 25.75
CA SER A 330 22.84 -8.99 26.17
C SER A 330 24.33 -8.81 26.50
N GLY A 331 24.91 -7.65 26.18
CA GLY A 331 26.34 -7.37 26.32
C GLY A 331 27.17 -7.65 25.05
N GLN A 332 26.59 -8.29 24.02
CA GLN A 332 27.25 -8.43 22.72
C GLN A 332 27.37 -7.07 22.02
N THR A 333 28.46 -6.86 21.27
CA THR A 333 28.60 -5.73 20.34
C THR A 333 28.63 -6.25 18.91
N LEU A 334 27.82 -5.65 18.04
CA LEU A 334 27.81 -5.90 16.60
C LEU A 334 28.65 -4.82 15.92
N ALA A 335 29.81 -5.19 15.39
CA ALA A 335 30.62 -4.28 14.59
C ALA A 335 29.90 -3.94 13.27
N ALA A 336 29.93 -2.68 12.87
CA ALA A 336 29.28 -2.21 11.65
C ALA A 336 30.05 -1.03 11.05
N ASP A 337 30.24 -1.06 9.74
CA ASP A 337 30.63 0.13 8.95
C ASP A 337 29.38 0.86 8.44
N VAL A 338 28.27 0.11 8.31
CA VAL A 338 26.97 0.61 7.83
C VAL A 338 25.85 0.06 8.69
N VAL A 339 24.94 0.93 9.12
CA VAL A 339 23.70 0.54 9.78
C VAL A 339 22.52 0.93 8.90
N VAL A 340 21.67 -0.05 8.56
CA VAL A 340 20.46 0.17 7.78
C VAL A 340 19.23 0.11 8.67
N THR A 341 18.49 1.21 8.78
CA THR A 341 17.30 1.33 9.65
C THR A 341 16.04 0.88 8.90
N ALA A 342 15.90 -0.43 8.68
CA ALA A 342 14.70 -1.04 8.09
C ALA A 342 13.51 -1.09 9.08
N THR A 343 13.21 0.03 9.73
CA THR A 343 12.35 0.16 10.92
C THR A 343 10.88 0.49 10.62
N GLY A 344 10.50 0.46 9.34
CA GLY A 344 9.11 0.55 8.90
C GLY A 344 8.77 1.90 8.27
N LEU A 345 7.47 2.22 8.26
CA LEU A 345 6.91 3.36 7.56
C LEU A 345 6.18 4.28 8.54
N ASP A 346 6.12 5.57 8.20
CA ASP A 346 5.19 6.50 8.82
C ASP A 346 3.90 6.55 8.01
N LEU A 347 2.81 6.11 8.63
CA LEU A 347 1.50 6.09 7.97
C LEU A 347 0.91 7.49 7.88
N VAL A 348 0.33 7.81 6.72
CA VAL A 348 -0.36 9.07 6.47
C VAL A 348 -1.57 8.81 5.58
N MET A 349 -2.71 9.38 5.96
CA MET A 349 -3.91 9.39 5.13
C MET A 349 -3.81 10.49 4.07
N PHE A 350 -4.46 10.28 2.93
CA PHE A 350 -4.59 11.28 1.85
C PHE A 350 -3.25 11.82 1.32
N GLY A 351 -2.13 11.10 1.52
CA GLY A 351 -0.80 11.60 1.15
C GLY A 351 -0.34 12.82 1.94
N GLY A 352 -0.98 13.10 3.09
CA GLY A 352 -0.68 14.25 3.95
C GLY A 352 -1.36 15.55 3.56
N MET A 353 -2.22 15.57 2.54
CA MET A 353 -2.99 16.77 2.20
C MET A 353 -4.07 17.07 3.25
N GLN A 354 -4.33 18.35 3.47
CA GLN A 354 -5.41 18.81 4.34
C GLN A 354 -6.74 18.67 3.62
N ILE A 355 -7.74 18.13 4.30
CA ILE A 355 -9.11 18.01 3.77
C ILE A 355 -10.02 18.91 4.57
N ALA A 356 -10.91 19.63 3.88
CA ALA A 356 -11.96 20.42 4.49
C ALA A 356 -13.31 20.20 3.78
N VAL A 357 -14.38 20.41 4.53
CA VAL A 357 -15.76 20.40 4.04
C VAL A 357 -16.40 21.70 4.51
N ASP A 358 -16.81 22.53 3.55
CA ASP A 358 -17.39 23.85 3.77
C ASP A 358 -16.49 24.73 4.67
N GLY A 359 -15.17 24.70 4.41
CA GLY A 359 -14.16 25.43 5.17
C GLY A 359 -13.80 24.84 6.54
N GLN A 360 -14.48 23.79 6.99
CA GLN A 360 -14.17 23.10 8.25
C GLN A 360 -13.21 21.94 8.03
N PRO A 361 -12.12 21.81 8.81
CA PRO A 361 -11.21 20.67 8.70
C PRO A 361 -11.93 19.32 8.88
N PHE A 362 -11.65 18.38 7.98
CA PHE A 362 -12.18 17.02 8.07
C PHE A 362 -11.15 16.08 8.71
N ASP A 363 -11.48 15.56 9.89
CA ASP A 363 -10.67 14.59 10.60
C ASP A 363 -11.09 13.16 10.23
N ALA A 364 -10.23 12.46 9.47
CA ALA A 364 -10.47 11.07 9.08
C ALA A 364 -10.64 10.14 10.29
N ALA A 365 -9.96 10.39 11.42
CA ALA A 365 -10.01 9.53 12.60
C ALA A 365 -11.39 9.55 13.29
N GLN A 366 -12.17 10.61 13.08
CA GLN A 366 -13.54 10.75 13.57
C GLN A 366 -14.59 10.21 12.59
N SER A 367 -14.14 9.81 11.40
CA SER A 367 -15.00 9.21 10.38
C SER A 367 -15.00 7.68 10.44
N MET A 368 -15.84 7.07 9.62
CA MET A 368 -15.99 5.63 9.49
C MET A 368 -15.89 5.22 8.01
N GLY A 369 -15.13 4.16 7.73
CA GLY A 369 -15.00 3.62 6.38
C GLY A 369 -16.32 3.06 5.83
N TYR A 370 -16.67 3.44 4.61
CA TYR A 370 -17.81 2.93 3.87
C TYR A 370 -17.32 2.16 2.63
N ARG A 371 -17.72 0.89 2.53
CA ARG A 371 -17.30 -0.08 1.48
C ARG A 371 -15.78 -0.25 1.34
N GLY A 372 -15.02 0.25 2.32
CA GLY A 372 -13.56 0.30 2.29
C GLY A 372 -12.98 1.25 1.24
N ILE A 373 -13.79 2.15 0.67
CA ILE A 373 -13.38 3.04 -0.44
C ILE A 373 -13.86 4.49 -0.28
N MET A 374 -14.73 4.78 0.68
CA MET A 374 -15.21 6.13 1.01
C MET A 374 -15.21 6.29 2.52
N LEU A 375 -15.44 7.52 2.98
CA LEU A 375 -15.55 7.85 4.41
C LEU A 375 -16.92 8.46 4.69
N ARG A 376 -17.45 8.16 5.88
CA ARG A 376 -18.66 8.79 6.41
C ARG A 376 -18.49 10.31 6.37
N ASP A 377 -19.53 10.99 5.92
CA ASP A 377 -19.61 12.46 5.89
C ASP A 377 -18.62 13.16 4.95
N LEU A 378 -17.84 12.42 4.14
CA LEU A 378 -16.95 12.99 3.13
C LEU A 378 -17.62 12.94 1.74
N PRO A 379 -18.05 14.08 1.18
CA PRO A 379 -18.80 14.10 -0.07
C PRO A 379 -17.91 13.85 -1.30
N ASN A 380 -18.44 13.18 -2.32
CA ASN A 380 -17.83 13.08 -3.65
C ASN A 380 -16.36 12.63 -3.70
N ALA A 381 -15.89 11.94 -2.66
CA ALA A 381 -14.50 11.52 -2.57
C ALA A 381 -14.41 10.01 -2.30
N ALA A 382 -13.43 9.38 -2.91
CA ALA A 382 -13.09 7.99 -2.67
C ALA A 382 -11.59 7.84 -2.40
N VAL A 383 -11.22 6.87 -1.56
CA VAL A 383 -9.85 6.54 -1.17
C VAL A 383 -9.55 5.10 -1.56
N VAL A 384 -8.56 4.91 -2.43
CA VAL A 384 -8.13 3.59 -2.84
C VAL A 384 -7.14 3.03 -1.83
N LEU A 385 -7.64 2.16 -0.95
CA LEU A 385 -6.83 1.36 -0.03
C LEU A 385 -6.86 -0.11 -0.44
N GLY A 386 -5.70 -0.75 -0.45
CA GLY A 386 -5.56 -2.18 -0.75
C GLY A 386 -5.86 -3.09 0.44
N TYR A 387 -5.74 -4.39 0.21
CA TYR A 387 -5.79 -5.38 1.29
C TYR A 387 -4.52 -5.36 2.15
N THR A 388 -4.67 -5.65 3.43
CA THR A 388 -3.53 -5.91 4.31
C THR A 388 -3.05 -7.36 4.25
N ASN A 389 -3.97 -8.28 3.91
CA ASN A 389 -3.76 -9.73 3.86
C ASN A 389 -3.70 -10.34 2.45
N ALA A 390 -3.83 -9.52 1.41
CA ALA A 390 -3.77 -9.93 0.02
C ALA A 390 -3.10 -8.84 -0.83
N SER A 391 -2.99 -9.07 -2.13
CA SER A 391 -2.39 -8.12 -3.06
C SER A 391 -3.19 -6.83 -3.18
N TRP A 392 -2.49 -5.70 -3.12
CA TRP A 392 -3.04 -4.35 -3.12
C TRP A 392 -4.02 -4.10 -4.30
N THR A 393 -3.59 -4.47 -5.50
CA THR A 393 -4.30 -4.20 -6.75
C THR A 393 -5.65 -4.91 -6.87
N LEU A 394 -5.85 -6.03 -6.17
CA LEU A 394 -7.14 -6.73 -6.16
C LEU A 394 -8.26 -5.82 -5.65
N LYS A 395 -8.04 -5.12 -4.53
CA LYS A 395 -9.01 -4.16 -4.01
C LYS A 395 -9.04 -2.89 -4.86
N ALA A 396 -7.88 -2.39 -5.30
CA ALA A 396 -7.80 -1.17 -6.10
C ALA A 396 -8.61 -1.24 -7.41
N ASP A 397 -8.58 -2.39 -8.11
CA ASP A 397 -9.40 -2.63 -9.29
C ASP A 397 -10.90 -2.58 -8.94
N LEU A 398 -11.33 -3.27 -7.88
CA LEU A 398 -12.74 -3.27 -7.45
C LEU A 398 -13.22 -1.87 -7.01
N SER A 399 -12.37 -1.12 -6.31
CA SER A 399 -12.65 0.24 -5.89
C SER A 399 -12.86 1.16 -7.10
N SER A 400 -12.00 1.05 -8.11
CA SER A 400 -12.06 1.86 -9.32
C SER A 400 -13.31 1.54 -10.16
N GLU A 401 -13.64 0.25 -10.30
CA GLU A 401 -14.85 -0.20 -10.99
C GLU A 401 -16.12 0.31 -10.28
N TYR A 402 -16.20 0.19 -8.95
CA TYR A 402 -17.33 0.72 -8.19
C TYR A 402 -17.44 2.24 -8.31
N PHE A 403 -16.32 2.97 -8.24
CA PHE A 403 -16.31 4.41 -8.39
C PHE A 403 -16.86 4.85 -9.76
N CYS A 404 -16.49 4.17 -10.85
CA CYS A 404 -17.05 4.42 -12.17
C CYS A 404 -18.56 4.11 -12.22
N ARG A 405 -19.00 3.00 -11.61
CA ARG A 405 -20.44 2.67 -11.50
C ARG A 405 -21.21 3.75 -10.74
N LEU A 406 -20.63 4.29 -9.67
CA LEU A 406 -21.23 5.35 -8.88
C LEU A 406 -21.38 6.64 -9.68
N ILE A 407 -20.34 7.08 -10.39
CA ILE A 407 -20.40 8.27 -11.26
C ILE A 407 -21.48 8.10 -12.34
N ASN A 408 -21.48 6.96 -13.05
CA ASN A 408 -22.48 6.71 -14.09
C ASN A 408 -23.91 6.64 -13.52
N HIS A 409 -24.08 6.11 -12.31
CA HIS A 409 -25.37 6.10 -11.62
C HIS A 409 -25.84 7.53 -11.31
N MET A 410 -24.96 8.37 -10.77
CA MET A 410 -25.26 9.77 -10.48
C MET A 410 -25.68 10.55 -11.72
N ASP A 411 -24.97 10.35 -12.84
CA ASP A 411 -25.35 10.95 -14.12
C ASP A 411 -26.75 10.52 -14.55
N ALA A 412 -27.08 9.22 -14.39
CA ALA A 412 -28.38 8.68 -14.76
C ALA A 412 -29.54 9.23 -13.92
N ILE A 413 -29.30 9.53 -12.63
CA ILE A 413 -30.31 10.09 -11.72
C ILE A 413 -30.26 11.62 -11.60
N GLY A 414 -29.36 12.28 -12.33
CA GLY A 414 -29.22 13.75 -12.32
C GLY A 414 -28.72 14.33 -10.98
N MET A 415 -27.97 13.57 -10.19
CA MET A 415 -27.49 14.00 -8.87
C MET A 415 -26.02 14.45 -8.94
N ARG A 416 -25.67 15.52 -8.23
CA ARG A 416 -24.31 16.10 -8.24
C ARG A 416 -23.49 15.75 -7.00
N GLN A 417 -24.13 15.23 -5.96
CA GLN A 417 -23.49 14.87 -4.71
C GLN A 417 -23.87 13.47 -4.27
N TYR A 418 -22.88 12.72 -3.76
CA TYR A 418 -23.06 11.52 -2.96
C TYR A 418 -22.32 11.68 -1.63
N THR A 419 -22.89 11.19 -0.53
CA THR A 419 -22.22 11.18 0.77
C THR A 419 -22.66 9.96 1.57
N PRO A 420 -21.73 9.10 2.02
CA PRO A 420 -22.07 8.02 2.94
C PRO A 420 -22.50 8.59 4.28
N ARG A 421 -23.70 8.23 4.76
CA ARG A 421 -24.26 8.67 6.03
C ARG A 421 -24.71 7.47 6.86
N ASN A 422 -24.43 7.51 8.16
CA ASN A 422 -24.97 6.54 9.11
C ASN A 422 -26.20 7.13 9.81
N THR A 423 -27.27 7.39 9.05
CA THR A 423 -28.43 8.19 9.49
C THR A 423 -29.26 7.59 10.64
N ALA A 424 -29.03 6.33 11.00
CA ALA A 424 -29.82 5.63 12.02
C ALA A 424 -29.01 5.22 13.26
N ASP A 425 -27.74 5.60 13.38
CA ASP A 425 -26.80 5.15 14.42
C ASP A 425 -26.80 3.63 14.70
N ALA A 426 -27.23 2.86 13.70
CA ALA A 426 -27.46 1.42 13.82
C ALA A 426 -26.16 0.60 13.76
N VAL A 427 -25.04 1.24 13.43
CA VAL A 427 -23.73 0.63 13.19
C VAL A 427 -22.79 0.99 14.32
N LYS A 428 -22.27 -0.03 15.00
CA LYS A 428 -21.28 0.14 16.07
C LYS A 428 -19.89 0.31 15.49
N GLU A 429 -19.12 1.21 16.08
CA GLU A 429 -17.74 1.44 15.68
C GLU A 429 -16.81 0.31 16.16
N ALA A 430 -15.81 0.02 15.34
CA ALA A 430 -14.74 -0.94 15.59
C ALA A 430 -13.40 -0.40 15.04
N PRO A 431 -12.25 -0.89 15.54
CA PRO A 431 -10.93 -0.50 15.03
C PRO A 431 -10.78 -0.79 13.53
N PHE A 432 -10.18 0.11 12.76
CA PHE A 432 -10.08 0.02 11.28
C PHE A 432 -9.45 -1.27 10.76
N LEU A 433 -8.36 -1.69 11.39
CA LEU A 433 -7.54 -2.84 10.99
C LEU A 433 -7.26 -3.71 12.22
N ASN A 434 -7.43 -5.02 12.06
CA ASN A 434 -7.14 -6.00 13.09
C ASN A 434 -5.73 -6.59 12.93
N LEU A 435 -4.71 -5.73 12.92
CA LEU A 435 -3.29 -6.11 12.88
C LEU A 435 -2.53 -5.48 14.05
N ASN A 436 -1.63 -6.26 14.65
CA ASN A 436 -0.88 -5.86 15.85
C ASN A 436 0.50 -5.23 15.53
N SER A 437 0.80 -4.97 14.25
CA SER A 437 2.08 -4.41 13.85
C SER A 437 2.28 -3.01 14.43
N GLY A 438 3.49 -2.74 14.97
CA GLY A 438 3.76 -1.48 15.67
C GLY A 438 3.53 -0.21 14.84
N TYR A 439 3.73 -0.26 13.52
CA TYR A 439 3.46 0.91 12.65
C TYR A 439 1.96 1.21 12.49
N ILE A 440 1.08 0.20 12.61
CA ILE A 440 -0.38 0.39 12.61
C ILE A 440 -0.82 0.95 13.95
N GLN A 441 -0.29 0.43 15.05
CA GLN A 441 -0.60 0.94 16.40
C GLN A 441 -0.24 2.42 16.56
N ARG A 442 0.91 2.85 16.03
CA ARG A 442 1.34 4.27 16.06
C ARG A 442 0.46 5.23 15.25
N ALA A 443 -0.39 4.71 14.36
CA ALA A 443 -1.29 5.52 13.54
C ALA A 443 -2.76 5.26 13.86
N ALA A 444 -3.07 4.45 14.88
CA ALA A 444 -4.44 4.03 15.17
C ALA A 444 -5.35 5.22 15.48
N ASP A 445 -4.81 6.27 16.09
CA ASP A 445 -5.44 7.55 16.40
C ASP A 445 -5.64 8.47 15.18
N LYS A 446 -5.03 8.15 14.03
CA LYS A 446 -5.06 8.93 12.79
C LYS A 446 -5.85 8.25 11.67
N MET A 447 -6.32 7.03 11.91
CA MET A 447 -7.04 6.23 10.92
C MET A 447 -8.55 6.25 11.19
N PRO A 448 -9.39 6.23 10.14
CA PRO A 448 -10.83 6.16 10.30
C PRO A 448 -11.26 4.89 11.01
N LYS A 449 -12.40 4.89 11.68
CA LYS A 449 -12.97 3.67 12.26
C LYS A 449 -13.60 2.79 11.17
N GLN A 450 -13.98 1.57 11.50
CA GLN A 450 -14.87 0.76 10.66
C GLN A 450 -16.15 0.39 11.44
N GLY A 451 -17.16 -0.10 10.74
CA GLY A 451 -18.38 -0.61 11.37
C GLY A 451 -18.33 -2.09 11.75
N ASP A 452 -19.31 -2.53 12.54
CA ASP A 452 -19.50 -3.94 12.94
C ASP A 452 -20.08 -4.83 11.82
N ARG A 453 -20.63 -4.24 10.75
CA ARG A 453 -21.32 -4.93 9.64
C ARG A 453 -21.12 -4.24 8.28
N ALA A 454 -21.41 -4.96 7.19
CA ALA A 454 -21.48 -4.37 5.85
C ALA A 454 -22.56 -3.27 5.78
N PRO A 455 -22.38 -2.21 4.98
CA PRO A 455 -21.24 -1.92 4.11
C PRO A 455 -20.06 -1.22 4.83
N TRP A 456 -20.15 -0.98 6.13
CA TRP A 456 -19.17 -0.22 6.92
C TRP A 456 -17.97 -1.03 7.42
N LYS A 457 -18.05 -2.36 7.35
CA LYS A 457 -17.01 -3.29 7.76
C LYS A 457 -16.11 -3.70 6.60
N LEU A 458 -14.79 -3.65 6.82
CA LEU A 458 -13.78 -4.12 5.87
C LEU A 458 -13.37 -5.56 6.20
N TYR A 459 -13.95 -6.52 5.49
CA TYR A 459 -13.73 -7.95 5.76
C TYR A 459 -12.33 -8.48 5.36
N GLN A 460 -11.52 -7.68 4.65
CA GLN A 460 -10.23 -8.11 4.10
C GLN A 460 -10.37 -9.42 3.30
N ASN A 461 -11.45 -9.53 2.51
CA ASN A 461 -11.82 -10.73 1.79
C ASN A 461 -12.24 -10.38 0.36
N TYR A 462 -11.47 -10.88 -0.60
CA TYR A 462 -11.67 -10.56 -2.01
C TYR A 462 -13.04 -11.01 -2.55
N ALA A 463 -13.53 -12.19 -2.16
CA ALA A 463 -14.82 -12.68 -2.65
C ALA A 463 -16.00 -11.85 -2.12
N LEU A 464 -15.97 -11.49 -0.83
CA LEU A 464 -17.00 -10.63 -0.24
C LEU A 464 -16.97 -9.22 -0.84
N ASP A 465 -15.78 -8.67 -1.06
CA ASP A 465 -15.64 -7.36 -1.69
C ASP A 465 -16.01 -7.38 -3.17
N LEU A 466 -15.74 -8.46 -3.90
CA LEU A 466 -16.20 -8.64 -5.27
C LEU A 466 -17.73 -8.60 -5.32
N ALA A 467 -18.41 -9.33 -4.43
CA ALA A 467 -19.87 -9.30 -4.33
C ALA A 467 -20.38 -7.90 -3.97
N LEU A 468 -19.76 -7.23 -2.99
CA LEU A 468 -20.16 -5.91 -2.51
C LEU A 468 -19.93 -4.80 -3.55
N LEU A 469 -18.74 -4.74 -4.15
CA LEU A 469 -18.30 -3.63 -5.01
C LEU A 469 -18.66 -3.84 -6.49
N ARG A 470 -18.53 -5.05 -7.02
CA ARG A 470 -18.81 -5.28 -8.45
C ARG A 470 -20.30 -5.47 -8.72
N TYR A 471 -20.98 -6.20 -7.84
CA TYR A 471 -22.38 -6.61 -8.06
C TYR A 471 -23.38 -5.99 -7.08
N GLY A 472 -22.91 -5.44 -5.97
CA GLY A 472 -23.78 -4.81 -4.97
C GLY A 472 -24.47 -3.56 -5.51
N LYS A 473 -25.64 -3.26 -4.93
CA LYS A 473 -26.41 -2.04 -5.24
C LYS A 473 -25.62 -0.80 -4.85
N VAL A 474 -25.75 0.25 -5.66
CA VAL A 474 -25.22 1.59 -5.38
C VAL A 474 -26.11 2.29 -4.34
N GLU A 475 -27.43 2.27 -4.55
CA GLU A 475 -28.42 2.70 -3.57
C GLU A 475 -28.68 1.59 -2.56
N ASP A 476 -28.01 1.67 -1.41
CA ASP A 476 -28.12 0.69 -0.31
C ASP A 476 -28.73 1.27 0.97
N GLY A 477 -29.27 2.49 0.90
CA GLY A 477 -29.86 3.22 2.01
C GLY A 477 -28.87 3.98 2.90
N TYR A 478 -27.55 3.76 2.74
CA TYR A 478 -26.51 4.52 3.46
C TYR A 478 -25.85 5.60 2.60
N LEU A 479 -25.90 5.46 1.27
CA LEU A 479 -25.39 6.46 0.36
C LEU A 479 -26.49 7.47 0.01
N VAL A 480 -26.35 8.70 0.51
CA VAL A 480 -27.30 9.78 0.25
C VAL A 480 -26.90 10.53 -0.99
N PHE A 481 -27.84 10.69 -1.93
CA PHE A 481 -27.68 11.47 -3.16
C PHE A 481 -28.42 12.79 -3.07
N SER A 482 -27.79 13.87 -3.53
CA SER A 482 -28.38 15.21 -3.55
C SER A 482 -27.78 16.06 -4.67
N SER A 483 -28.37 17.24 -4.88
CA SER A 483 -27.82 18.31 -5.71
C SER A 483 -27.93 19.64 -4.95
N PRO A 484 -27.00 20.59 -5.14
CA PRO A 484 -27.17 21.92 -4.58
C PRO A 484 -28.45 22.56 -5.10
N LYS A 485 -29.20 23.24 -4.22
CA LYS A 485 -30.40 23.99 -4.65
C LYS A 485 -30.01 25.04 -5.66
N SER A 486 -30.78 25.16 -6.75
CA SER A 486 -30.58 26.24 -7.72
C SER A 486 -30.75 27.61 -7.04
N SER A 487 -30.14 28.65 -7.61
CA SER A 487 -30.35 30.04 -7.12
C SER A 487 -31.83 30.44 -7.13
N ALA A 488 -32.62 29.90 -8.06
CA ALA A 488 -34.07 30.08 -8.14
C ALA A 488 -34.82 29.45 -6.94
N GLU A 489 -34.43 28.25 -6.51
CA GLU A 489 -35.07 27.56 -5.37
C GLU A 489 -34.69 28.17 -4.02
N ARG A 490 -33.54 28.86 -3.93
CA ARG A 490 -33.13 29.62 -2.74
C ARG A 490 -33.94 30.90 -2.55
N GLY A 491 -34.31 31.59 -3.64
CA GLY A 491 -35.15 32.79 -3.59
C GLY A 491 -36.58 32.50 -3.14
N ALA A 492 -37.14 31.33 -3.48
CA ALA A 492 -38.49 30.94 -3.11
C ALA A 492 -38.65 30.41 -1.66
N ALA A 493 -37.55 30.09 -0.98
CA ALA A 493 -37.57 29.64 0.43
C ALA A 493 -37.33 30.78 1.44
N LEU A 494 -36.96 31.97 0.95
CA LEU A 494 -36.73 33.19 1.71
C LEU A 494 -37.84 34.23 1.53
N ALA A 495 -38.83 33.94 0.67
CA ALA A 495 -40.08 34.66 0.49
C ALA A 495 -41.22 33.83 1.09
#